data_AF-W5JEE7-F1
#
_entry.id   AF-W5JEE7-F1
#
_cell.length_a   1.000
_cell.length_b   1.000
_cell.length_c   1.000
_cell.angle_alpha   90.00
_cell.angle_beta   90.00
_cell.angle_gamma   90.00
#
_symmetry.space_group_name_H-M   'P 1'
#
loop_
_entity.id
_entity.type
_entity.pdbx_description
1 polymer ?
#
loop_
_entity_poly.entity_id
_entity_poly.type
_entity_poly.pdbx_seq_one_letter_code
_entity_poly.pdbx_strand_id
1 'polypeptide(L)'
;MQTKTDEGNSSSSRPSSSSSSSSSSWRALSASVAQLLLLLRECAMACISLSTNQRTIISNVEEGSLSVLLIVNYFNCVACGHCEVRTASKLPQSSLWQRVNNPWSSSVFRFLLSVLFVVIVAVKHRLLSAAVVRCNRHSQLITRHWSKMSERQENTIVKGADSWFNKYTAVESSPEGTFKGVLDRFNGITVDSNMETCSTDSFPVILKRSLEHWIDRKTRGVWFKVHLNAASWIPELVNNGFQFHHAKNTFVTLYRWLPKDEVVNIPPFAHTMVGVGALVINERNQVLVVSEMHALIAGSWKLPGGYVEPNENFIDAAIREVEEETNIRTKFESVISIRHAHGAGFGCSDLYIVMALSPLTVEISKCDREIARCEWMNVDEYLAHPKVHETNRNFVRTYLEYRRAGVRIDCTEEMHQVLKKRYNIYSVAKVTTGDGKEESTSSSNHNGTPKL
;
A
#
# COMPACT_ATOMS: atom_id res chain seq x y z
N MET A 1 -88.81 -10.88 -26.20
CA MET A 1 -89.78 -11.54 -25.31
C MET A 1 -89.65 -10.93 -23.91
N GLN A 2 -90.73 -10.85 -23.12
CA GLN A 2 -90.85 -10.19 -21.80
C GLN A 2 -89.95 -10.85 -20.71
N THR A 3 -89.59 -10.34 -19.51
CA THR A 3 -89.73 -9.08 -18.70
C THR A 3 -88.81 -9.21 -17.43
N LYS A 4 -88.68 -8.37 -16.37
CA LYS A 4 -89.24 -7.08 -15.85
C LYS A 4 -88.18 -6.48 -14.84
N THR A 5 -87.80 -5.19 -14.88
CA THR A 5 -88.16 -4.04 -13.98
C THR A 5 -87.79 -4.06 -12.47
N ASP A 6 -87.10 -2.99 -12.04
CA ASP A 6 -87.27 -2.18 -10.79
C ASP A 6 -86.90 -2.82 -9.41
N GLU A 7 -86.48 -2.11 -8.33
CA GLU A 7 -86.07 -0.71 -8.05
C GLU A 7 -85.33 -0.64 -6.66
N GLY A 8 -84.97 0.54 -6.10
CA GLY A 8 -85.26 0.73 -4.66
C GLY A 8 -84.24 1.19 -3.58
N ASN A 9 -83.33 2.15 -3.86
CA ASN A 9 -82.90 3.19 -2.88
C ASN A 9 -82.21 2.77 -1.53
N SER A 10 -82.11 3.71 -0.56
CA SER A 10 -81.11 3.76 0.52
C SER A 10 -81.64 4.32 1.87
N SER A 11 -80.97 4.07 3.01
CA SER A 11 -80.66 5.09 4.06
C SER A 11 -80.03 4.58 5.39
N SER A 12 -79.21 5.47 5.98
CA SER A 12 -78.67 5.65 7.35
C SER A 12 -79.10 4.81 8.58
N SER A 13 -78.14 4.57 9.50
CA SER A 13 -78.11 5.17 10.88
C SER A 13 -76.83 4.81 11.69
N ARG A 14 -76.66 5.33 12.92
CA ARG A 14 -75.42 5.28 13.74
C ARG A 14 -75.44 4.23 14.88
N PRO A 15 -74.27 3.76 15.39
CA PRO A 15 -74.15 2.79 16.49
C PRO A 15 -73.92 3.42 17.88
N SER A 16 -74.01 2.59 18.94
CA SER A 16 -73.66 2.94 20.33
C SER A 16 -73.09 1.75 21.12
N SER A 17 -71.91 1.92 21.77
CA SER A 17 -71.38 1.28 23.01
C SER A 17 -71.62 -0.24 23.30
N SER A 18 -70.68 -1.03 23.85
CA SER A 18 -69.64 -0.68 24.85
C SER A 18 -68.43 -1.66 24.87
N SER A 19 -67.55 -1.48 25.87
CA SER A 19 -66.26 -2.15 26.13
C SER A 19 -66.39 -3.61 26.64
N SER A 20 -65.38 -4.49 26.66
CA SER A 20 -64.05 -4.32 27.28
C SER A 20 -63.13 -5.56 27.10
N SER A 21 -61.80 -5.37 26.94
CA SER A 21 -60.79 -6.48 27.01
C SER A 21 -59.31 -6.07 27.03
N SER A 22 -58.94 -4.82 26.72
CA SER A 22 -57.58 -4.47 26.27
C SER A 22 -56.49 -4.23 27.34
N SER A 23 -56.81 -4.21 28.63
CA SER A 23 -55.92 -3.69 29.69
C SER A 23 -54.80 -4.64 30.14
N SER A 24 -54.91 -5.95 29.89
CA SER A 24 -53.91 -6.95 30.32
C SER A 24 -52.69 -7.04 29.40
N SER A 25 -52.91 -6.96 28.08
CA SER A 25 -51.85 -7.13 27.06
C SER A 25 -50.71 -6.12 27.18
N TRP A 26 -51.04 -4.84 27.43
CA TRP A 26 -50.05 -3.77 27.52
C TRP A 26 -49.06 -3.93 28.68
N ARG A 27 -49.48 -4.53 29.80
CA ARG A 27 -48.60 -4.79 30.96
C ARG A 27 -47.57 -5.89 30.68
N ALA A 28 -47.92 -6.87 29.83
CA ALA A 28 -46.97 -7.89 29.38
C ALA A 28 -45.94 -7.30 28.39
N LEU A 29 -46.38 -6.45 27.46
CA LEU A 29 -45.48 -5.77 26.53
C LEU A 29 -44.47 -4.87 27.26
N SER A 30 -44.92 -4.06 28.22
CA SER A 30 -44.02 -3.16 28.97
C SER A 30 -42.98 -3.90 29.80
N ALA A 31 -43.34 -5.04 30.41
CA ALA A 31 -42.39 -5.89 31.13
C ALA A 31 -41.30 -6.46 30.20
N SER A 32 -41.67 -7.00 29.04
CA SER A 32 -40.71 -7.54 28.05
C SER A 32 -39.77 -6.47 27.50
N VAL A 33 -40.27 -5.25 27.25
CA VAL A 33 -39.43 -4.12 26.80
C VAL A 33 -38.48 -3.66 27.92
N ALA A 34 -38.94 -3.59 29.17
CA ALA A 34 -38.07 -3.25 30.30
C ALA A 34 -36.94 -4.30 30.49
N GLN A 35 -37.26 -5.59 30.37
CA GLN A 35 -36.27 -6.67 30.45
C GLN A 35 -35.21 -6.56 29.35
N LEU A 36 -35.62 -6.23 28.12
CA LEU A 36 -34.72 -6.04 26.98
C LEU A 36 -33.82 -4.81 27.15
N LEU A 37 -34.35 -3.71 27.70
CA LEU A 37 -33.57 -2.49 27.98
C LEU A 37 -32.56 -2.69 29.12
N LEU A 38 -32.88 -3.53 30.12
CA LEU A 38 -31.94 -3.97 31.15
C LEU A 38 -30.77 -4.78 30.54
N LEU A 39 -31.08 -5.80 29.73
CA LEU A 39 -30.08 -6.58 29.00
C LEU A 39 -29.18 -5.70 28.11
N LEU A 40 -29.76 -4.77 27.35
CA LEU A 40 -28.99 -3.83 26.52
C LEU A 40 -28.10 -2.90 27.36
N ARG A 41 -28.55 -2.47 28.55
CA ARG A 41 -27.77 -1.68 29.49
C ARG A 41 -26.60 -2.48 30.07
N GLU A 42 -26.81 -3.74 30.43
CA GLU A 42 -25.74 -4.61 30.96
C GLU A 42 -24.71 -4.95 29.88
N CYS A 43 -25.14 -5.27 28.66
CA CYS A 43 -24.21 -5.43 27.52
C CYS A 43 -23.41 -4.15 27.25
N ALA A 44 -24.03 -2.97 27.31
CA ALA A 44 -23.32 -1.71 27.14
C ALA A 44 -22.29 -1.47 28.26
N MET A 45 -22.64 -1.72 29.52
CA MET A 45 -21.72 -1.60 30.66
C MET A 45 -20.57 -2.61 30.60
N ALA A 46 -20.82 -3.84 30.14
CA ALA A 46 -19.78 -4.84 29.91
C ALA A 46 -18.79 -4.40 28.82
N CYS A 47 -19.29 -3.90 27.68
CA CYS A 47 -18.46 -3.33 26.62
C CYS A 47 -17.64 -2.12 27.09
N ILE A 48 -18.21 -1.25 27.94
CA ILE A 48 -17.48 -0.12 28.54
C ILE A 48 -16.37 -0.62 29.47
N SER A 49 -16.65 -1.59 30.34
CA SER A 49 -15.67 -2.19 31.26
C SER A 49 -14.49 -2.85 30.51
N LEU A 50 -14.78 -3.61 29.45
CA LEU A 50 -13.77 -4.20 28.56
C LEU A 50 -12.93 -3.14 27.82
N SER A 51 -13.46 -1.93 27.62
CA SER A 51 -12.73 -0.81 27.00
C SER A 51 -11.85 -0.01 27.98
N THR A 52 -12.07 -0.11 29.29
CA THR A 52 -11.35 0.65 30.32
C THR A 52 -10.30 -0.16 31.08
N ASN A 53 -10.51 -1.47 31.28
CA ASN A 53 -9.52 -2.35 31.91
C ASN A 53 -8.71 -3.15 30.88
N GLN A 54 -7.76 -2.48 30.21
CA GLN A 54 -6.82 -3.14 29.28
C GLN A 54 -5.63 -3.84 29.99
N ARG A 55 -5.81 -4.25 31.25
CA ARG A 55 -4.87 -5.08 32.02
C ARG A 55 -5.65 -6.12 32.83
N THR A 56 -5.20 -7.37 32.72
CA THR A 56 -5.70 -8.55 33.46
C THR A 56 -7.13 -8.99 33.10
N ILE A 57 -7.23 -9.94 32.17
CA ILE A 57 -8.01 -11.21 32.27
C ILE A 57 -7.41 -12.17 31.23
N ILE A 58 -6.62 -13.14 31.70
CA ILE A 58 -6.27 -14.37 30.98
C ILE A 58 -6.47 -15.52 31.97
N SER A 59 -7.74 -15.83 32.23
CA SER A 59 -8.21 -17.06 32.89
C SER A 59 -9.74 -17.08 32.86
N ASN A 60 -10.30 -18.29 32.91
CA ASN A 60 -11.71 -18.60 33.19
C ASN A 60 -12.76 -17.93 32.27
N VAL A 61 -13.03 -18.58 31.13
CA VAL A 61 -14.20 -18.32 30.29
C VAL A 61 -15.07 -19.58 30.28
N GLU A 62 -16.18 -19.57 31.04
CA GLU A 62 -17.17 -20.66 31.04
C GLU A 62 -18.50 -20.21 30.40
N GLU A 63 -19.03 -21.09 29.55
CA GLU A 63 -20.36 -21.18 28.93
C GLU A 63 -21.00 -19.95 28.22
N GLY A 64 -20.82 -18.71 28.68
CA GLY A 64 -21.52 -17.53 28.14
C GLY A 64 -21.18 -17.17 26.69
N SER A 65 -20.01 -17.58 26.18
CA SER A 65 -19.49 -17.15 24.88
C SER A 65 -20.13 -17.83 23.66
N LEU A 66 -20.66 -19.04 23.81
CA LEU A 66 -21.25 -19.82 22.70
C LEU A 66 -22.44 -19.10 22.07
N SER A 67 -23.31 -18.50 22.89
CA SER A 67 -24.48 -17.73 22.47
C SER A 67 -24.12 -16.55 21.58
N VAL A 68 -23.03 -15.83 21.90
CA VAL A 68 -22.58 -14.65 21.13
C VAL A 68 -21.96 -15.07 19.80
N LEU A 69 -21.15 -16.13 19.80
CA LEU A 69 -20.51 -16.64 18.58
C LEU A 69 -21.54 -17.20 17.58
N LEU A 70 -22.58 -17.89 18.06
CA LEU A 70 -23.69 -18.38 17.24
C LEU A 70 -24.46 -17.24 16.57
N ILE A 71 -24.74 -16.14 17.29
CA ILE A 71 -25.41 -14.96 16.73
C ILE A 71 -24.54 -14.35 15.61
N VAL A 72 -23.24 -14.15 15.83
CA VAL A 72 -22.33 -13.56 14.82
C VAL A 72 -22.25 -14.43 13.56
N ASN A 73 -22.13 -15.75 13.70
CA ASN A 73 -22.09 -16.66 12.55
C ASN A 73 -23.42 -16.73 11.79
N TYR A 74 -24.56 -16.65 12.48
CA TYR A 74 -25.88 -16.59 11.82
C TYR A 74 -26.02 -15.30 10.99
N PHE A 75 -25.59 -14.14 11.51
CA PHE A 75 -25.61 -12.88 10.76
C PHE A 75 -24.68 -12.90 9.52
N ASN A 76 -23.50 -13.54 9.61
CA ASN A 76 -22.62 -13.71 8.44
C ASN A 76 -23.26 -14.60 7.35
N CYS A 77 -23.94 -15.70 7.73
CA CYS A 77 -24.63 -16.57 6.77
C CYS A 77 -25.79 -15.87 6.05
N VAL A 78 -26.57 -15.02 6.74
CA VAL A 78 -27.72 -14.32 6.13
C VAL A 78 -27.28 -13.16 5.21
N ALA A 79 -26.08 -12.61 5.39
CA ALA A 79 -25.54 -11.54 4.54
C ALA A 79 -25.06 -12.03 3.16
N CYS A 80 -24.61 -13.28 3.04
CA CYS A 80 -24.22 -13.88 1.77
C CYS A 80 -25.39 -14.65 1.16
N GLY A 81 -26.17 -14.01 0.29
CA GLY A 81 -27.45 -14.50 -0.24
C GLY A 81 -27.43 -15.73 -1.17
N HIS A 82 -26.48 -16.65 -1.03
CA HIS A 82 -26.37 -17.93 -1.75
C HIS A 82 -25.77 -19.01 -0.83
N CYS A 83 -26.61 -19.75 -0.09
CA CYS A 83 -26.24 -21.02 0.54
C CYS A 83 -27.48 -21.81 1.02
N GLU A 84 -27.87 -22.89 0.34
CA GLU A 84 -28.82 -23.87 0.90
C GLU A 84 -28.10 -24.82 1.86
N VAL A 85 -28.26 -24.64 3.18
CA VAL A 85 -27.71 -25.57 4.17
C VAL A 85 -28.75 -26.60 4.61
N ARG A 86 -28.90 -27.66 3.80
CA ARG A 86 -29.53 -28.91 4.23
C ARG A 86 -28.57 -29.68 5.15
N THR A 87 -28.65 -29.48 6.47
CA THR A 87 -28.48 -30.51 7.53
C THR A 87 -28.48 -29.87 8.92
N ALA A 88 -29.50 -30.14 9.74
CA ALA A 88 -29.53 -29.76 11.17
C ALA A 88 -30.41 -30.70 12.01
N SER A 89 -30.50 -31.99 11.66
CA SER A 89 -31.09 -33.00 12.53
C SER A 89 -30.09 -33.37 13.63
N LYS A 90 -30.58 -33.42 14.89
CA LYS A 90 -29.83 -33.67 16.15
C LYS A 90 -29.07 -32.48 16.75
N LEU A 91 -29.81 -31.53 17.32
CA LEU A 91 -29.42 -30.84 18.58
C LEU A 91 -30.64 -30.83 19.53
N PRO A 92 -30.45 -30.83 20.87
CA PRO A 92 -31.53 -31.04 21.83
C PRO A 92 -32.42 -29.79 21.98
N GLN A 93 -33.74 -30.00 22.10
CA GLN A 93 -34.69 -28.93 22.36
C GLN A 93 -34.62 -28.50 23.83
N SER A 94 -34.10 -27.30 24.10
CA SER A 94 -34.30 -26.60 25.37
C SER A 94 -35.59 -25.76 25.34
N SER A 95 -36.22 -25.59 26.51
CA SER A 95 -37.61 -25.12 26.67
C SER A 95 -37.88 -23.65 26.33
N LEU A 96 -36.89 -22.91 25.82
CA LEU A 96 -37.03 -21.50 25.42
C LEU A 96 -37.71 -21.30 24.05
N TRP A 97 -37.65 -22.30 23.15
CA TRP A 97 -38.10 -22.13 21.75
C TRP A 97 -39.63 -22.14 21.52
N GLN A 98 -40.46 -22.41 22.54
CA GLN A 98 -41.93 -22.51 22.40
C GLN A 98 -42.72 -21.23 22.72
N ARG A 99 -42.09 -20.06 22.93
CA ARG A 99 -42.80 -18.84 23.36
C ARG A 99 -42.67 -17.57 22.51
N VAL A 100 -42.19 -17.66 21.26
CA VAL A 100 -42.24 -16.54 20.30
C VAL A 100 -42.87 -16.98 18.99
N ASN A 101 -44.20 -17.10 18.99
CA ASN A 101 -44.97 -17.34 17.77
C ASN A 101 -46.29 -16.53 17.81
N ASN A 102 -46.23 -15.26 17.40
CA ASN A 102 -47.38 -14.35 17.34
C ASN A 102 -47.13 -13.30 16.22
N PRO A 103 -47.94 -13.25 15.13
CA PRO A 103 -47.53 -12.61 13.87
C PRO A 103 -47.61 -11.07 13.80
N TRP A 104 -47.80 -10.37 14.93
CA TRP A 104 -48.09 -8.92 14.96
C TRP A 104 -46.99 -8.05 15.58
N SER A 105 -45.78 -8.04 15.02
CA SER A 105 -44.82 -6.94 15.27
C SER A 105 -43.79 -6.64 14.16
N SER A 106 -43.90 -7.25 12.96
CA SER A 106 -42.90 -7.16 11.87
C SER A 106 -42.35 -5.74 11.65
N SER A 107 -43.22 -4.74 11.50
CA SER A 107 -42.82 -3.34 11.26
C SER A 107 -42.13 -2.70 12.48
N VAL A 108 -42.60 -2.98 13.70
CA VAL A 108 -42.04 -2.40 14.93
C VAL A 108 -40.69 -3.04 15.26
N PHE A 109 -40.55 -4.36 15.10
CA PHE A 109 -39.29 -5.06 15.29
C PHE A 109 -38.23 -4.62 14.26
N ARG A 110 -38.62 -4.50 12.99
CA ARG A 110 -37.75 -3.92 11.94
C ARG A 110 -37.37 -2.47 12.25
N PHE A 111 -38.30 -1.63 12.67
CA PHE A 111 -38.02 -0.23 13.04
C PHE A 111 -37.05 -0.14 14.22
N LEU A 112 -37.24 -0.95 15.26
CA LEU A 112 -36.32 -1.00 16.40
C LEU A 112 -34.93 -1.53 16.02
N LEU A 113 -34.82 -2.51 15.12
CA LEU A 113 -33.52 -2.90 14.54
C LEU A 113 -32.88 -1.78 13.73
N SER A 114 -33.65 -1.03 12.91
CA SER A 114 -33.13 0.12 12.16
C SER A 114 -32.58 1.20 13.09
N VAL A 115 -33.32 1.55 14.15
CA VAL A 115 -32.87 2.51 15.17
C VAL A 115 -31.65 2.00 15.92
N LEU A 116 -31.62 0.72 16.31
CA LEU A 116 -30.47 0.11 16.99
C LEU A 116 -29.23 0.10 16.10
N PHE A 117 -29.38 -0.22 14.80
CA PHE A 117 -28.29 -0.18 13.82
C PHE A 117 -27.75 1.25 13.64
N VAL A 118 -28.63 2.24 13.46
CA VAL A 118 -28.24 3.67 13.37
C VAL A 118 -27.54 4.14 14.65
N VAL A 119 -28.01 3.73 15.84
CA VAL A 119 -27.35 4.06 17.12
C VAL A 119 -25.98 3.39 17.23
N ILE A 120 -25.86 2.10 16.88
CA ILE A 120 -24.57 1.39 16.88
C ILE A 120 -23.58 2.03 15.91
N VAL A 121 -24.02 2.38 14.68
CA VAL A 121 -23.19 3.07 13.68
C VAL A 121 -22.81 4.47 14.17
N ALA A 122 -23.73 5.25 14.75
CA ALA A 122 -23.45 6.58 15.27
C ALA A 122 -22.50 6.56 16.48
N VAL A 123 -22.65 5.58 17.39
CA VAL A 123 -21.74 5.38 18.53
C VAL A 123 -20.36 4.93 18.04
N LYS A 124 -20.30 3.94 17.13
CA LYS A 124 -19.04 3.49 16.53
C LYS A 124 -18.34 4.63 15.78
N HIS A 125 -19.08 5.45 15.02
CA HIS A 125 -18.55 6.64 14.34
C HIS A 125 -18.07 7.71 15.33
N ARG A 126 -18.81 7.99 16.43
CA ARG A 126 -18.37 8.95 17.46
C ARG A 126 -17.14 8.46 18.23
N LEU A 127 -17.05 7.17 18.55
CA LEU A 127 -15.89 6.57 19.20
C LEU A 127 -14.66 6.58 18.28
N LEU A 128 -14.83 6.21 17.00
CA LEU A 128 -13.78 6.36 15.99
C LEU A 128 -13.36 7.82 15.80
N SER A 129 -14.31 8.75 15.76
CA SER A 129 -14.03 10.20 15.68
C SER A 129 -13.24 10.69 16.90
N ALA A 130 -13.61 10.27 18.11
CA ALA A 130 -12.90 10.62 19.35
C ALA A 130 -11.48 10.02 19.38
N ALA A 131 -11.32 8.77 18.94
CA ALA A 131 -10.01 8.13 18.82
C ALA A 131 -9.12 8.82 17.78
N VAL A 132 -9.67 9.12 16.59
CA VAL A 132 -8.98 9.84 15.50
C VAL A 132 -8.61 11.27 15.92
N VAL A 133 -9.46 11.98 16.65
CA VAL A 133 -9.15 13.32 17.19
C VAL A 133 -8.08 13.27 18.28
N ARG A 134 -8.10 12.25 19.15
CA ARG A 134 -7.08 12.08 20.21
C ARG A 134 -5.72 11.64 19.66
N CYS A 135 -5.71 10.82 18.61
CA CYS A 135 -4.51 10.45 17.85
C CYS A 135 -3.97 11.62 17.01
N ASN A 136 -4.86 12.45 16.43
CA ASN A 136 -4.49 13.60 15.60
C ASN A 136 -3.54 14.59 16.27
N ARG A 137 -3.58 14.76 17.61
CA ARG A 137 -2.70 15.73 18.29
C ARG A 137 -1.22 15.38 18.26
N HIS A 138 -0.84 14.11 18.16
CA HIS A 138 0.55 13.73 17.87
C HIS A 138 0.81 13.66 16.36
N SER A 139 -0.15 13.15 15.59
CA SER A 139 -0.04 13.06 14.13
C SER A 139 0.23 14.44 13.49
N GLN A 140 -0.50 15.49 13.87
CA GLN A 140 -0.42 16.81 13.20
C GLN A 140 0.94 17.52 13.30
N LEU A 141 1.85 17.13 14.20
CA LEU A 141 3.23 17.63 14.16
C LEU A 141 4.06 16.88 13.11
N ILE A 142 3.98 15.55 13.11
CA ILE A 142 4.67 14.67 12.16
C ILE A 142 4.13 14.89 10.73
N THR A 143 2.82 14.87 10.53
CA THR A 143 2.16 15.10 9.23
C THR A 143 2.41 16.51 8.69
N ARG A 144 2.61 17.54 9.53
CA ARG A 144 3.03 18.87 9.05
C ARG A 144 4.50 18.92 8.64
N HIS A 145 5.36 18.12 9.26
CA HIS A 145 6.75 17.96 8.83
C HIS A 145 6.82 17.15 7.52
N TRP A 146 6.17 15.98 7.48
CA TRP A 146 6.08 15.11 6.31
C TRP A 146 5.37 15.79 5.12
N SER A 147 4.28 16.53 5.34
CA SER A 147 3.64 17.28 4.26
C SER A 147 4.56 18.38 3.72
N LYS A 148 5.30 19.11 4.57
CA LYS A 148 6.29 20.11 4.10
C LYS A 148 7.56 19.49 3.50
N MET A 149 7.91 18.25 3.86
CA MET A 149 9.01 17.52 3.24
C MET A 149 8.58 16.96 1.89
N SER A 150 7.43 16.28 1.79
CA SER A 150 6.79 15.88 0.53
C SER A 150 6.64 17.06 -0.42
N GLU A 151 6.04 18.17 0.03
CA GLU A 151 5.80 19.37 -0.78
C GLU A 151 7.12 20.06 -1.19
N ARG A 152 8.19 19.97 -0.40
CA ARG A 152 9.54 20.44 -0.81
C ARG A 152 10.27 19.46 -1.72
N GLN A 153 10.09 18.16 -1.53
CA GLN A 153 10.69 17.11 -2.36
C GLN A 153 10.01 17.10 -3.73
N GLU A 154 8.69 17.12 -3.83
CA GLU A 154 7.95 17.22 -5.11
C GLU A 154 8.37 18.49 -5.89
N ASN A 155 8.41 19.66 -5.25
CA ASN A 155 8.90 20.90 -5.88
C ASN A 155 10.38 20.86 -6.32
N THR A 156 11.16 19.88 -5.86
CA THR A 156 12.56 19.65 -6.28
C THR A 156 12.68 18.51 -7.32
N ILE A 157 11.87 17.46 -7.20
CA ILE A 157 11.89 16.23 -8.00
C ILE A 157 11.42 16.48 -9.44
N VAL A 158 10.47 17.40 -9.65
CA VAL A 158 9.91 17.75 -10.98
C VAL A 158 10.96 18.19 -12.01
N LYS A 159 12.18 18.56 -11.59
CA LYS A 159 13.28 18.94 -12.50
C LYS A 159 14.30 17.82 -12.80
N GLY A 160 14.24 16.68 -12.09
CA GLY A 160 15.25 15.61 -12.20
C GLY A 160 14.83 14.39 -13.02
N ALA A 161 13.59 13.92 -12.83
CA ALA A 161 13.11 12.63 -13.33
C ALA A 161 12.63 12.68 -14.80
N ASP A 162 11.86 13.70 -15.19
CA ASP A 162 11.25 13.82 -16.52
C ASP A 162 12.29 14.06 -17.65
N SER A 163 13.58 14.17 -17.32
CA SER A 163 14.66 14.60 -18.23
C SER A 163 15.03 13.62 -19.35
N TRP A 164 14.37 12.47 -19.48
CA TRP A 164 14.55 11.58 -20.63
C TRP A 164 13.85 12.13 -21.88
N PHE A 165 12.64 12.65 -21.72
CA PHE A 165 11.88 13.31 -22.79
C PHE A 165 12.07 14.83 -22.76
N ASN A 166 12.02 15.47 -21.58
CA ASN A 166 12.02 16.94 -21.44
C ASN A 166 13.36 17.64 -21.77
N LYS A 167 14.35 16.96 -22.36
CA LYS A 167 15.59 17.59 -22.84
C LYS A 167 15.41 18.30 -24.20
N TYR A 168 14.28 18.09 -24.88
CA TYR A 168 13.99 18.67 -26.19
C TYR A 168 12.69 19.49 -26.13
N THR A 169 12.81 20.79 -25.84
CA THR A 169 11.67 21.71 -25.68
C THR A 169 11.06 22.18 -27.01
N ALA A 170 10.94 21.28 -27.98
CA ALA A 170 10.21 21.49 -29.22
C ALA A 170 8.72 21.14 -28.99
N VAL A 171 7.95 22.12 -28.54
CA VAL A 171 6.49 22.05 -28.59
C VAL A 171 6.07 22.13 -30.05
N GLU A 172 5.29 21.15 -30.53
CA GLU A 172 4.86 21.11 -31.92
C GLU A 172 3.98 22.33 -32.28
N SER A 173 4.32 23.01 -33.38
CA SER A 173 3.41 23.93 -34.07
C SER A 173 2.34 23.15 -34.83
N SER A 174 1.43 22.52 -34.08
CA SER A 174 0.41 21.62 -34.63
C SER A 174 -0.72 22.40 -35.33
N PRO A 175 -1.34 21.84 -36.39
CA PRO A 175 -2.51 22.45 -37.05
C PRO A 175 -3.69 22.73 -36.11
N GLU A 176 -4.55 23.68 -36.48
CA GLU A 176 -5.72 24.04 -35.66
C GLU A 176 -6.69 22.85 -35.47
N GLY A 177 -7.05 22.58 -34.21
CA GLY A 177 -7.86 21.41 -33.86
C GLY A 177 -7.10 20.08 -33.85
N THR A 178 -5.77 20.11 -33.70
CA THR A 178 -4.94 18.96 -33.31
C THR A 178 -4.20 19.26 -32.00
N PHE A 179 -3.79 18.22 -31.27
CA PHE A 179 -3.06 18.37 -30.01
C PHE A 179 -1.61 18.83 -30.24
N LYS A 180 -1.18 19.77 -29.41
CA LYS A 180 0.25 20.09 -29.23
C LYS A 180 0.89 19.11 -28.27
N GLY A 181 2.13 18.76 -28.56
CA GLY A 181 2.95 17.89 -27.72
C GLY A 181 4.43 18.21 -27.84
N VAL A 182 5.22 17.60 -26.97
CA VAL A 182 6.68 17.72 -26.94
C VAL A 182 7.30 16.63 -27.81
N LEU A 183 8.13 16.99 -28.78
CA LEU A 183 8.80 16.04 -29.68
C LEU A 183 10.05 15.41 -29.03
N ASP A 184 10.25 14.12 -29.27
CA ASP A 184 11.46 13.39 -28.84
C ASP A 184 12.46 13.10 -29.97
N ARG A 185 13.68 12.70 -29.60
CA ARG A 185 14.79 12.41 -30.52
C ARG A 185 14.59 11.18 -31.44
N PHE A 186 13.50 10.44 -31.27
CA PHE A 186 13.15 9.23 -32.03
C PHE A 186 11.94 9.45 -32.96
N ASN A 187 11.56 10.71 -33.18
CA ASN A 187 10.33 11.16 -33.87
C ASN A 187 9.05 10.69 -33.17
N GLY A 188 9.07 10.55 -31.84
CA GLY A 188 7.87 10.45 -31.02
C GLY A 188 7.35 11.81 -30.55
N ILE A 189 6.11 11.84 -30.04
CA ILE A 189 5.47 13.03 -29.48
C ILE A 189 4.72 12.70 -28.18
N THR A 190 4.82 13.58 -27.19
CA THR A 190 4.12 13.45 -25.90
C THR A 190 3.14 14.59 -25.66
N VAL A 191 1.86 14.26 -25.51
CA VAL A 191 0.81 15.17 -25.02
C VAL A 191 0.68 14.99 -23.50
N ASP A 192 0.75 16.08 -22.73
CA ASP A 192 0.48 16.10 -21.28
C ASP A 192 -0.83 16.84 -21.03
N SER A 193 -1.79 16.19 -20.37
CA SER A 193 -3.16 16.71 -20.19
C SER A 193 -3.28 17.90 -19.22
N ASN A 194 -2.19 18.34 -18.59
CA ASN A 194 -2.14 19.62 -17.87
C ASN A 194 -1.57 20.76 -18.73
N MET A 195 -0.85 20.44 -19.81
CA MET A 195 -0.24 21.43 -20.71
C MET A 195 -1.14 21.76 -21.90
N GLU A 196 -1.80 20.74 -22.45
CA GLU A 196 -2.77 20.85 -23.54
C GLU A 196 -4.10 20.28 -23.03
N THR A 197 -5.20 21.04 -23.12
CA THR A 197 -6.50 20.69 -22.52
C THR A 197 -7.65 20.84 -23.52
N CYS A 198 -8.68 20.00 -23.39
CA CYS A 198 -9.92 20.07 -24.16
C CYS A 198 -11.08 19.42 -23.39
N SER A 199 -12.32 19.65 -23.81
CA SER A 199 -13.49 18.98 -23.21
C SER A 199 -13.57 17.51 -23.62
N THR A 200 -14.23 16.68 -22.79
CA THR A 200 -14.49 15.27 -23.12
C THR A 200 -15.20 15.12 -24.47
N ASP A 201 -16.11 16.03 -24.82
CA ASP A 201 -16.89 15.97 -26.07
C ASP A 201 -16.06 16.34 -27.32
N SER A 202 -15.02 17.16 -27.16
CA SER A 202 -14.11 17.55 -28.24
C SER A 202 -12.92 16.61 -28.39
N PHE A 203 -12.55 15.89 -27.33
CA PHE A 203 -11.40 14.98 -27.30
C PHE A 203 -11.37 13.95 -28.44
N PRO A 204 -12.46 13.22 -28.79
CA PRO A 204 -12.44 12.26 -29.91
C PRO A 204 -12.13 12.91 -31.27
N VAL A 205 -12.68 14.11 -31.51
CA VAL A 205 -12.52 14.84 -32.77
C VAL A 205 -11.08 15.36 -32.91
N ILE A 206 -10.52 15.90 -31.83
CA ILE A 206 -9.13 16.39 -31.79
C ILE A 206 -8.16 15.20 -31.89
N LEU A 207 -8.39 14.11 -31.15
CA LEU A 207 -7.56 12.90 -31.21
C LEU A 207 -7.50 12.32 -32.61
N LYS A 208 -8.66 12.18 -33.29
CA LYS A 208 -8.71 11.68 -34.67
C LYS A 208 -7.87 12.53 -35.61
N ARG A 209 -8.07 13.86 -35.63
CA ARG A 209 -7.32 14.79 -36.50
C ARG A 209 -5.82 14.76 -36.19
N SER A 210 -5.46 14.64 -34.91
CA SER A 210 -4.06 14.56 -34.47
C SER A 210 -3.40 13.27 -34.96
N LEU A 211 -4.09 12.13 -34.85
CA LEU A 211 -3.61 10.85 -35.38
C LEU A 211 -3.46 10.87 -36.90
N GLU A 212 -4.39 11.48 -37.64
CA GLU A 212 -4.32 11.63 -39.10
C GLU A 212 -3.08 12.46 -39.50
N HIS A 213 -2.86 13.61 -38.84
CA HIS A 213 -1.68 14.47 -39.02
C HIS A 213 -0.36 13.80 -38.63
N TRP A 214 -0.29 13.10 -37.50
CA TRP A 214 0.90 12.39 -37.04
C TRP A 214 1.26 11.17 -37.91
N ILE A 215 0.27 10.52 -38.54
CA ILE A 215 0.50 9.44 -39.51
C ILE A 215 1.13 9.98 -40.80
N ASP A 216 0.59 11.07 -41.37
CA ASP A 216 1.17 11.73 -42.55
C ASP A 216 2.62 12.18 -42.30
N ARG A 217 2.84 12.81 -41.13
CA ARG A 217 4.16 13.21 -40.61
C ARG A 217 5.13 12.05 -40.30
N LYS A 218 4.70 10.78 -40.37
CA LYS A 218 5.49 9.59 -40.00
C LYS A 218 6.02 9.63 -38.55
N THR A 219 5.27 10.24 -37.64
CA THR A 219 5.52 10.17 -36.19
C THR A 219 5.55 8.71 -35.75
N ARG A 220 6.51 8.31 -34.91
CA ARG A 220 6.76 6.89 -34.59
C ARG A 220 6.00 6.42 -33.34
N GLY A 221 6.25 7.05 -32.20
CA GLY A 221 5.52 6.80 -30.94
C GLY A 221 4.70 8.02 -30.52
N VAL A 222 3.39 7.88 -30.38
CA VAL A 222 2.51 8.89 -29.78
C VAL A 222 2.27 8.52 -28.32
N TRP A 223 2.46 9.47 -27.42
CA TRP A 223 2.33 9.30 -25.98
C TRP A 223 1.29 10.27 -25.41
N PHE A 224 0.48 9.79 -24.46
CA PHE A 224 -0.43 10.61 -23.67
C PHE A 224 -0.16 10.41 -22.19
N LYS A 225 0.27 11.47 -21.50
CA LYS A 225 0.37 11.54 -20.04
C LYS A 225 -0.92 12.17 -19.52
N VAL A 226 -1.85 11.31 -19.10
CA VAL A 226 -3.20 11.69 -18.67
C VAL A 226 -3.23 11.78 -17.14
N HIS A 227 -3.40 13.00 -16.63
CA HIS A 227 -3.55 13.28 -15.21
C HIS A 227 -5.00 13.02 -14.74
N LEU A 228 -5.20 12.90 -13.42
CA LEU A 228 -6.50 12.53 -12.82
C LEU A 228 -7.68 13.42 -13.25
N ASN A 229 -7.43 14.71 -13.52
CA ASN A 229 -8.41 15.67 -14.03
C ASN A 229 -8.91 15.37 -15.45
N ALA A 230 -8.13 14.66 -16.27
CA ALA A 230 -8.41 14.30 -17.64
C ALA A 230 -8.68 12.79 -17.84
N ALA A 231 -8.94 12.06 -16.76
CA ALA A 231 -9.14 10.60 -16.81
C ALA A 231 -10.27 10.14 -17.75
N SER A 232 -11.21 11.02 -18.11
CA SER A 232 -12.24 10.77 -19.14
C SER A 232 -11.68 10.52 -20.55
N TRP A 233 -10.41 10.87 -20.81
CA TRP A 233 -9.75 10.63 -22.10
C TRP A 233 -9.29 9.17 -22.28
N ILE A 234 -9.10 8.44 -21.17
CA ILE A 234 -8.49 7.09 -21.18
C ILE A 234 -9.31 6.08 -22.03
N PRO A 235 -10.65 5.99 -21.92
CA PRO A 235 -11.43 5.07 -22.75
C PRO A 235 -11.28 5.35 -24.24
N GLU A 236 -11.28 6.62 -24.64
CA GLU A 236 -11.19 6.99 -26.05
C GLU A 236 -9.77 6.79 -26.62
N LEU A 237 -8.73 6.99 -25.82
CA LEU A 237 -7.37 6.57 -26.19
C LEU A 237 -7.30 5.05 -26.41
N VAL A 238 -7.87 4.24 -25.51
CA VAL A 238 -7.88 2.78 -25.64
C VAL A 238 -8.70 2.32 -26.86
N ASN A 239 -9.87 2.94 -27.13
CA ASN A 239 -10.65 2.72 -28.34
C ASN A 239 -9.83 2.99 -29.62
N ASN A 240 -8.97 4.03 -29.58
CA ASN A 240 -8.04 4.39 -30.64
C ASN A 240 -6.71 3.63 -30.56
N GLY A 241 -6.67 2.44 -29.94
CA GLY A 241 -5.54 1.53 -29.99
C GLY A 241 -4.30 1.96 -29.20
N PHE A 242 -4.44 2.88 -28.24
CA PHE A 242 -3.39 3.15 -27.26
C PHE A 242 -3.36 2.07 -26.18
N GLN A 243 -2.16 1.75 -25.70
CA GLN A 243 -1.91 0.80 -24.62
C GLN A 243 -1.37 1.53 -23.39
N PHE A 244 -1.60 0.99 -22.19
CA PHE A 244 -0.96 1.48 -20.98
C PHE A 244 0.55 1.14 -21.00
N HIS A 245 1.39 2.12 -20.66
CA HIS A 245 2.82 1.92 -20.47
C HIS A 245 3.19 1.90 -18.98
N HIS A 246 2.70 2.87 -18.21
CA HIS A 246 2.96 2.99 -16.78
C HIS A 246 1.99 3.95 -16.10
N ALA A 247 1.95 3.92 -14.77
CA ALA A 247 1.19 4.89 -13.97
C ALA A 247 1.98 5.36 -12.74
N LYS A 248 1.54 6.49 -12.19
CA LYS A 248 1.91 7.04 -10.89
C LYS A 248 0.64 7.53 -10.19
N ASN A 249 0.74 7.94 -8.93
CA ASN A 249 -0.41 8.31 -8.09
C ASN A 249 -1.31 9.42 -8.69
N THR A 250 -0.77 10.23 -9.61
CA THR A 250 -1.45 11.40 -10.19
C THR A 250 -1.63 11.35 -11.71
N PHE A 251 -1.09 10.35 -12.41
CA PHE A 251 -1.21 10.22 -13.87
C PHE A 251 -1.03 8.77 -14.37
N VAL A 252 -1.57 8.50 -15.55
CA VAL A 252 -1.26 7.31 -16.37
C VAL A 252 -0.64 7.73 -17.69
N THR A 253 0.38 7.00 -18.13
CA THR A 253 1.01 7.17 -19.44
C THR A 253 0.54 6.07 -20.37
N LEU A 254 -0.12 6.48 -21.45
CA LEU A 254 -0.50 5.63 -22.57
C LEU A 254 0.42 5.88 -23.77
N TYR A 255 0.58 4.89 -24.63
CA TYR A 255 1.37 4.99 -25.86
C TYR A 255 0.68 4.29 -27.04
N ARG A 256 0.99 4.72 -28.26
CA ARG A 256 0.64 4.04 -29.52
C ARG A 256 1.79 4.15 -30.50
N TRP A 257 2.20 3.02 -31.07
CA TRP A 257 3.08 2.98 -32.24
C TRP A 257 2.26 3.20 -33.52
N LEU A 258 2.72 4.06 -34.42
CA LEU A 258 2.06 4.34 -35.70
C LEU A 258 2.65 3.60 -36.92
N PRO A 259 3.98 3.36 -37.02
CA PRO A 259 4.55 2.56 -38.10
C PRO A 259 3.96 1.15 -38.16
N LYS A 260 3.82 0.62 -39.37
CA LYS A 260 3.24 -0.72 -39.65
C LYS A 260 4.25 -1.69 -40.26
N ASP A 261 5.36 -1.13 -40.70
CA ASP A 261 6.53 -1.70 -41.37
C ASP A 261 7.73 -1.86 -40.42
N GLU A 262 7.73 -1.17 -39.27
CA GLU A 262 8.67 -1.37 -38.17
C GLU A 262 8.07 -2.21 -37.03
N VAL A 263 8.90 -3.06 -36.40
CA VAL A 263 8.58 -3.65 -35.09
C VAL A 263 8.50 -2.55 -34.04
N VAL A 264 7.54 -2.65 -33.11
CA VAL A 264 7.35 -1.69 -32.00
C VAL A 264 8.62 -1.59 -31.16
N ASN A 265 9.33 -0.46 -31.24
CA ASN A 265 10.56 -0.21 -30.50
C ASN A 265 10.31 0.75 -29.33
N ILE A 266 9.44 0.32 -28.41
CA ILE A 266 9.09 1.01 -27.18
C ILE A 266 9.62 0.17 -26.00
N PRO A 267 10.60 0.67 -25.22
CA PRO A 267 11.12 -0.06 -24.06
C PRO A 267 10.01 -0.29 -23.01
N PRO A 268 9.95 -1.44 -22.33
CA PRO A 268 9.02 -1.65 -21.23
C PRO A 268 9.35 -0.71 -20.05
N PHE A 269 8.36 -0.45 -19.19
CA PHE A 269 8.60 0.30 -17.95
C PHE A 269 9.42 -0.51 -16.94
N ALA A 270 9.95 0.18 -15.92
CA ALA A 270 10.65 -0.45 -14.81
C ALA A 270 9.75 -1.48 -14.10
N HIS A 271 10.17 -2.75 -14.18
CA HIS A 271 9.45 -3.93 -13.69
C HIS A 271 10.28 -4.76 -12.69
N THR A 272 11.30 -4.14 -12.10
CA THR A 272 12.22 -4.76 -11.15
C THR A 272 12.18 -3.98 -9.85
N MET A 273 11.80 -4.65 -8.76
CA MET A 273 11.91 -4.11 -7.41
C MET A 273 13.37 -4.20 -6.97
N VAL A 274 13.86 -3.21 -6.23
CA VAL A 274 15.24 -3.17 -5.75
C VAL A 274 15.25 -3.07 -4.23
N GLY A 275 15.87 -4.04 -3.59
CA GLY A 275 16.05 -4.11 -2.15
C GLY A 275 17.52 -4.19 -1.74
N VAL A 276 17.78 -3.93 -0.47
CA VAL A 276 19.12 -3.96 0.12
C VAL A 276 19.15 -4.83 1.37
N GLY A 277 20.32 -5.40 1.66
CA GLY A 277 20.58 -6.16 2.88
C GLY A 277 21.90 -5.75 3.51
N ALA A 278 21.93 -5.55 4.82
CA ALA A 278 23.10 -5.10 5.55
C ALA A 278 23.71 -6.21 6.41
N LEU A 279 24.89 -6.70 6.02
CA LEU A 279 25.74 -7.49 6.90
C LEU A 279 26.57 -6.54 7.77
N VAL A 280 26.15 -6.37 9.03
CA VAL A 280 26.89 -5.60 10.03
C VAL A 280 27.58 -6.56 10.99
N ILE A 281 28.92 -6.55 11.04
CA ILE A 281 29.70 -7.37 11.99
C ILE A 281 30.48 -6.45 12.93
N ASN A 282 30.36 -6.68 14.24
CA ASN A 282 31.07 -5.93 15.27
C ASN A 282 32.44 -6.52 15.63
N GLU A 283 33.23 -5.78 16.41
CA GLU A 283 34.58 -6.16 16.85
C GLU A 283 34.64 -7.48 17.66
N ARG A 284 33.51 -7.93 18.22
CA ARG A 284 33.40 -9.19 18.97
C ARG A 284 33.03 -10.39 18.07
N ASN A 285 33.15 -10.25 16.75
CA ASN A 285 32.75 -11.23 15.74
C ASN A 285 31.27 -11.66 15.90
N GLN A 286 30.38 -10.68 16.12
CA GLN A 286 28.93 -10.87 16.15
C GLN A 286 28.29 -10.15 14.96
N VAL A 287 27.33 -10.79 14.32
CA VAL A 287 26.49 -10.23 13.26
C VAL A 287 25.20 -9.64 13.84
N LEU A 288 24.80 -8.47 13.34
CA LEU A 288 23.50 -7.86 13.64
C LEU A 288 22.41 -8.61 12.88
N VAL A 289 21.41 -9.14 13.60
CA VAL A 289 20.32 -9.92 12.99
C VAL A 289 18.96 -9.45 13.48
N VAL A 290 17.97 -9.52 12.60
CA VAL A 290 16.57 -9.16 12.92
C VAL A 290 15.59 -10.27 12.55
N SER A 291 14.49 -10.29 13.27
CA SER A 291 13.34 -11.19 13.08
C SER A 291 12.10 -10.33 13.00
N GLU A 292 11.48 -10.26 11.82
CA GLU A 292 10.26 -9.49 11.56
C GLU A 292 9.06 -10.03 12.38
N MET A 293 8.07 -9.19 12.65
CA MET A 293 6.80 -9.59 13.29
C MET A 293 5.91 -10.45 12.38
N HIS A 294 6.04 -10.31 11.07
CA HIS A 294 5.20 -10.97 10.06
C HIS A 294 6.01 -11.79 9.05
N ALA A 295 7.18 -12.28 9.47
CA ALA A 295 8.03 -13.15 8.66
C ALA A 295 7.28 -14.40 8.16
N LEU A 296 7.51 -14.77 6.89
CA LEU A 296 6.98 -16.01 6.28
C LEU A 296 7.34 -17.28 7.07
N ILE A 297 8.46 -17.26 7.81
CA ILE A 297 8.90 -18.31 8.71
C ILE A 297 9.00 -17.72 10.12
N ALA A 298 8.09 -18.12 11.02
CA ALA A 298 7.96 -17.50 12.33
C ALA A 298 9.27 -17.59 13.17
N GLY A 299 9.87 -16.43 13.43
CA GLY A 299 11.12 -16.30 14.17
C GLY A 299 12.37 -16.70 13.38
N SER A 300 12.33 -16.68 12.04
CA SER A 300 13.56 -16.72 11.22
C SER A 300 14.41 -15.47 11.43
N TRP A 301 15.73 -15.64 11.31
CA TRP A 301 16.67 -14.53 11.34
C TRP A 301 17.08 -14.12 9.91
N LYS A 302 16.94 -12.83 9.60
CA LYS A 302 17.48 -12.19 8.39
C LYS A 302 18.59 -11.20 8.76
N LEU A 303 19.34 -10.77 7.75
CA LEU A 303 20.08 -9.50 7.81
C LEU A 303 19.09 -8.34 7.81
N PRO A 304 19.37 -7.22 8.50
CA PRO A 304 18.58 -6.00 8.34
C PRO A 304 18.45 -5.55 6.88
N GLY A 305 17.34 -4.91 6.52
CA GLY A 305 17.14 -4.38 5.17
C GLY A 305 15.72 -4.48 4.61
N GLY A 306 15.45 -3.60 3.65
CA GLY A 306 14.17 -3.38 2.98
C GLY A 306 14.34 -2.90 1.53
N TYR A 307 13.48 -1.98 1.07
CA TYR A 307 13.45 -1.50 -0.33
C TYR A 307 14.17 -0.15 -0.49
N VAL A 308 14.76 0.06 -1.67
CA VAL A 308 15.41 1.34 -2.04
C VAL A 308 14.35 2.37 -2.42
N GLU A 309 14.37 3.54 -1.78
CA GLU A 309 13.39 4.60 -2.04
C GLU A 309 13.66 5.39 -3.35
N PRO A 310 12.67 6.10 -3.91
CA PRO A 310 12.86 6.92 -5.09
C PRO A 310 13.90 8.04 -4.87
N ASN A 311 14.95 8.04 -5.70
CA ASN A 311 16.13 8.93 -5.63
C ASN A 311 17.13 8.59 -4.51
N GLU A 312 16.98 7.47 -3.82
CA GLU A 312 17.97 6.94 -2.87
C GLU A 312 19.07 6.13 -3.60
N ASN A 313 20.29 6.10 -3.04
CA ASN A 313 21.36 5.21 -3.52
C ASN A 313 21.47 3.97 -2.61
N PHE A 314 22.03 2.86 -3.11
CA PHE A 314 22.01 1.58 -2.38
C PHE A 314 22.72 1.64 -1.02
N ILE A 315 23.78 2.44 -0.88
CA ILE A 315 24.50 2.60 0.39
C ILE A 315 23.65 3.38 1.39
N ASP A 316 23.04 4.48 0.96
CA ASP A 316 22.15 5.30 1.81
C ASP A 316 20.98 4.44 2.32
N ALA A 317 20.36 3.66 1.42
CA ALA A 317 19.31 2.71 1.76
C ALA A 317 19.77 1.68 2.79
N ALA A 318 20.93 1.05 2.59
CA ALA A 318 21.44 0.03 3.50
C ALA A 318 21.80 0.60 4.89
N ILE A 319 22.23 1.86 4.97
CA ILE A 319 22.49 2.54 6.25
C ILE A 319 21.16 2.93 6.93
N ARG A 320 20.21 3.51 6.17
CA ARG A 320 18.88 3.89 6.65
C ARG A 320 18.15 2.68 7.25
N GLU A 321 18.02 1.59 6.50
CA GLU A 321 17.28 0.40 6.94
C GLU A 321 17.82 -0.18 8.25
N VAL A 322 19.16 -0.16 8.46
CA VAL A 322 19.76 -0.58 9.74
C VAL A 322 19.41 0.38 10.87
N GLU A 323 19.50 1.69 10.64
CA GLU A 323 19.15 2.69 11.66
C GLU A 323 17.65 2.64 12.00
N GLU A 324 16.78 2.44 11.01
CA GLU A 324 15.32 2.31 11.18
C GLU A 324 14.92 1.00 11.89
N GLU A 325 15.44 -0.17 11.46
CA GLU A 325 15.09 -1.46 12.09
C GLU A 325 15.70 -1.64 13.49
N THR A 326 16.88 -1.04 13.76
CA THR A 326 17.74 -1.43 14.91
C THR A 326 18.35 -0.29 15.75
N ASN A 327 18.28 0.98 15.30
CA ASN A 327 18.97 2.14 15.89
C ASN A 327 20.52 2.00 15.94
N ILE A 328 21.10 1.11 15.13
CA ILE A 328 22.55 1.00 14.94
C ILE A 328 22.98 1.92 13.79
N ARG A 329 23.81 2.93 14.09
CA ARG A 329 24.45 3.74 13.04
C ARG A 329 25.62 2.97 12.46
N THR A 330 25.83 3.10 11.15
CA THR A 330 26.83 2.31 10.40
C THR A 330 27.62 3.16 9.40
N LYS A 331 28.67 2.58 8.83
CA LYS A 331 29.41 3.10 7.67
C LYS A 331 29.61 1.98 6.64
N PHE A 332 29.65 2.32 5.35
CA PHE A 332 29.91 1.37 4.27
C PHE A 332 31.32 0.76 4.32
N GLU A 333 31.43 -0.54 4.01
CA GLU A 333 32.70 -1.23 3.77
C GLU A 333 32.84 -1.79 2.35
N SER A 334 31.80 -2.47 1.84
CA SER A 334 31.84 -3.24 0.59
C SER A 334 30.44 -3.63 0.12
N VAL A 335 30.21 -3.77 -1.19
CA VAL A 335 29.16 -4.69 -1.68
C VAL A 335 29.67 -6.13 -1.51
N ILE A 336 28.79 -7.06 -1.12
CA ILE A 336 29.11 -8.49 -0.90
C ILE A 336 28.57 -9.34 -2.05
N SER A 337 27.32 -9.10 -2.45
CA SER A 337 26.61 -9.96 -3.41
C SER A 337 25.41 -9.25 -4.00
N ILE A 338 25.00 -9.67 -5.20
CA ILE A 338 23.75 -9.27 -5.84
C ILE A 338 22.96 -10.53 -6.12
N ARG A 339 21.75 -10.63 -5.55
CA ARG A 339 20.78 -11.69 -5.85
C ARG A 339 19.76 -11.13 -6.85
N HIS A 340 19.47 -11.88 -7.91
CA HIS A 340 18.40 -11.60 -8.86
C HIS A 340 17.39 -12.75 -8.86
N ALA A 341 16.10 -12.44 -8.86
CA ALA A 341 15.01 -13.41 -8.89
C ALA A 341 13.83 -12.92 -9.74
N HIS A 342 12.94 -13.84 -10.13
CA HIS A 342 11.73 -13.58 -10.91
C HIS A 342 10.50 -14.10 -10.16
N GLY A 343 9.31 -13.57 -10.48
CA GLY A 343 8.06 -14.00 -9.85
C GLY A 343 7.84 -13.41 -8.45
N ALA A 344 8.39 -12.22 -8.20
CA ALA A 344 8.15 -11.46 -6.98
C ALA A 344 6.76 -10.76 -7.02
N GLY A 345 6.53 -9.80 -6.11
CA GLY A 345 5.29 -9.02 -6.06
C GLY A 345 4.87 -8.48 -7.43
N PHE A 346 3.58 -8.63 -7.75
CA PHE A 346 2.98 -8.23 -9.04
C PHE A 346 3.58 -8.92 -10.30
N GLY A 347 4.34 -10.02 -10.14
CA GLY A 347 5.05 -10.68 -11.23
C GLY A 347 6.37 -10.01 -11.61
N CYS A 348 6.79 -8.98 -10.87
CA CYS A 348 8.05 -8.27 -11.09
C CYS A 348 9.27 -9.19 -10.89
N SER A 349 10.41 -8.71 -11.38
CA SER A 349 11.71 -9.22 -10.95
C SER A 349 12.14 -8.53 -9.66
N ASP A 350 13.07 -9.14 -8.94
CA ASP A 350 13.59 -8.69 -7.65
C ASP A 350 15.11 -8.70 -7.67
N LEU A 351 15.71 -7.55 -7.34
CA LEU A 351 17.16 -7.33 -7.30
C LEU A 351 17.56 -6.92 -5.88
N TYR A 352 18.35 -7.75 -5.22
CA TYR A 352 18.70 -7.59 -3.81
C TYR A 352 20.22 -7.46 -3.65
N ILE A 353 20.68 -6.27 -3.28
CA ILE A 353 22.10 -5.93 -3.13
C ILE A 353 22.48 -6.04 -1.65
N VAL A 354 23.41 -6.95 -1.34
CA VAL A 354 23.90 -7.16 0.02
C VAL A 354 25.21 -6.40 0.22
N MET A 355 25.31 -5.65 1.31
CA MET A 355 26.45 -4.80 1.65
C MET A 355 27.00 -5.10 3.03
N ALA A 356 28.33 -5.02 3.16
CA ALA A 356 29.03 -5.01 4.43
C ALA A 356 29.07 -3.58 4.96
N LEU A 357 28.70 -3.40 6.22
CA LEU A 357 28.78 -2.12 6.92
C LEU A 357 29.48 -2.32 8.28
N SER A 358 30.34 -1.39 8.70
CA SER A 358 30.85 -1.39 10.08
C SER A 358 29.84 -0.69 11.01
N PRO A 359 29.63 -1.18 12.24
CA PRO A 359 28.88 -0.43 13.25
C PRO A 359 29.67 0.78 13.75
N LEU A 360 28.96 1.89 14.02
CA LEU A 360 29.43 3.09 14.72
C LEU A 360 28.82 3.19 16.14
N THR A 361 27.76 2.43 16.40
CA THR A 361 27.16 2.22 17.73
C THR A 361 26.88 0.72 17.93
N VAL A 362 26.72 0.26 19.17
CA VAL A 362 26.48 -1.16 19.49
C VAL A 362 25.23 -1.42 20.33
N GLU A 363 24.60 -0.37 20.85
CA GLU A 363 23.36 -0.44 21.63
C GLU A 363 22.15 -0.52 20.70
N ILE A 364 21.48 -1.67 20.70
CA ILE A 364 20.31 -1.95 19.85
C ILE A 364 19.05 -1.36 20.48
N SER A 365 18.25 -0.65 19.68
CA SER A 365 16.85 -0.32 20.00
C SER A 365 15.97 -0.62 18.79
N LYS A 366 15.24 -1.74 18.83
CA LYS A 366 14.50 -2.26 17.67
C LYS A 366 13.28 -1.42 17.29
N CYS A 367 12.88 -1.45 16.02
CA CYS A 367 11.59 -0.91 15.56
C CYS A 367 10.41 -1.76 16.08
N ASP A 368 9.57 -1.19 16.96
CA ASP A 368 8.34 -1.84 17.46
C ASP A 368 7.20 -1.94 16.43
N ARG A 369 7.36 -1.40 15.21
CA ARG A 369 6.38 -1.51 14.12
C ARG A 369 6.58 -2.76 13.25
N GLU A 370 7.84 -3.14 13.01
CA GLU A 370 8.20 -4.22 12.08
C GLU A 370 8.99 -5.37 12.72
N ILE A 371 9.78 -5.11 13.77
CA ILE A 371 10.78 -6.05 14.27
C ILE A 371 10.33 -6.68 15.59
N ALA A 372 10.17 -8.01 15.59
CA ALA A 372 9.88 -8.78 16.80
C ALA A 372 11.11 -8.89 17.70
N ARG A 373 12.29 -9.15 17.13
CA ARG A 373 13.58 -9.30 17.84
C ARG A 373 14.73 -8.76 17.00
N CYS A 374 15.72 -8.16 17.65
CA CYS A 374 17.00 -7.75 17.09
C CYS A 374 18.11 -8.09 18.08
N GLU A 375 19.22 -8.68 17.62
CA GLU A 375 20.32 -9.10 18.50
C GLU A 375 21.69 -9.14 17.78
N TRP A 376 22.76 -9.18 18.57
CA TRP A 376 24.13 -9.45 18.11
C TRP A 376 24.43 -10.95 18.24
N MET A 377 24.10 -11.74 17.22
CA MET A 377 24.35 -13.19 17.17
C MET A 377 25.83 -13.47 16.87
N ASN A 378 26.45 -14.49 17.47
CA ASN A 378 27.82 -14.86 17.11
C ASN A 378 27.90 -15.34 15.64
N VAL A 379 28.99 -15.06 14.92
CA VAL A 379 29.10 -15.42 13.49
C VAL A 379 29.07 -16.93 13.25
N ASP A 380 29.73 -17.74 14.09
CA ASP A 380 29.73 -19.20 13.96
C ASP A 380 28.37 -19.79 14.36
N GLU A 381 27.73 -19.21 15.38
CA GLU A 381 26.34 -19.49 15.73
C GLU A 381 25.41 -19.22 14.54
N TYR A 382 25.49 -18.04 13.91
CA TYR A 382 24.67 -17.67 12.75
C TYR A 382 24.85 -18.62 11.56
N LEU A 383 26.09 -19.03 11.29
CA LEU A 383 26.41 -19.99 10.23
C LEU A 383 25.89 -21.40 10.54
N ALA A 384 25.61 -21.74 11.81
CA ALA A 384 24.96 -22.99 12.23
C ALA A 384 23.43 -22.87 12.40
N HIS A 385 22.92 -21.71 12.85
CA HIS A 385 21.62 -21.56 13.48
C HIS A 385 20.45 -21.99 12.58
N PRO A 386 19.60 -22.96 12.99
CA PRO A 386 18.65 -23.64 12.10
C PRO A 386 17.59 -22.74 11.47
N LYS A 387 17.29 -21.57 12.06
CA LYS A 387 16.36 -20.58 11.48
C LYS A 387 17.00 -19.47 10.63
N VAL A 388 18.28 -19.59 10.27
CA VAL A 388 18.94 -18.74 9.26
C VAL A 388 18.89 -19.45 7.90
N HIS A 389 18.30 -18.81 6.89
CA HIS A 389 18.22 -19.37 5.53
C HIS A 389 19.61 -19.48 4.88
N GLU A 390 19.88 -20.54 4.13
CA GLU A 390 21.22 -20.84 3.59
C GLU A 390 21.79 -19.71 2.73
N THR A 391 20.96 -19.02 1.95
CA THR A 391 21.37 -17.84 1.16
C THR A 391 21.97 -16.73 2.03
N ASN A 392 21.42 -16.50 3.22
CA ASN A 392 21.93 -15.50 4.16
C ASN A 392 23.26 -15.93 4.78
N ARG A 393 23.42 -17.23 5.09
CA ARG A 393 24.71 -17.80 5.52
C ARG A 393 25.76 -17.64 4.43
N ASN A 394 25.39 -17.85 3.17
CA ASN A 394 26.30 -17.68 2.04
C ASN A 394 26.86 -16.26 1.94
N PHE A 395 26.03 -15.22 2.12
CA PHE A 395 26.52 -13.82 2.14
C PHE A 395 27.60 -13.60 3.21
N VAL A 396 27.42 -14.17 4.42
CA VAL A 396 28.43 -14.10 5.48
C VAL A 396 29.71 -14.83 5.09
N ARG A 397 29.62 -16.06 4.52
CA ARG A 397 30.80 -16.79 4.05
C ARG A 397 31.56 -16.02 2.96
N THR A 398 30.85 -15.46 1.98
CA THR A 398 31.43 -14.63 0.90
C THR A 398 32.14 -13.39 1.45
N TYR A 399 31.56 -12.67 2.41
CA TYR A 399 32.23 -11.54 3.05
C TYR A 399 33.48 -11.96 3.84
N LEU A 400 33.44 -13.09 4.54
CA LEU A 400 34.61 -13.66 5.22
C LEU A 400 35.69 -14.16 4.24
N GLU A 401 35.34 -14.52 3.01
CA GLU A 401 36.29 -14.79 1.92
C GLU A 401 36.90 -13.51 1.37
N TYR A 402 36.11 -12.46 1.13
CA TYR A 402 36.57 -11.15 0.69
C TYR A 402 37.59 -10.55 1.67
N ARG A 403 37.28 -10.60 2.98
CA ARG A 403 38.22 -10.18 4.05
C ARG A 403 39.51 -11.00 4.06
N ARG A 404 39.44 -12.33 3.92
CA ARG A 404 40.63 -13.20 3.87
C ARG A 404 41.49 -12.97 2.62
N ALA A 405 40.86 -12.59 1.49
CA ALA A 405 41.56 -12.29 0.24
C ALA A 405 42.13 -10.85 0.17
N GLY A 406 41.78 -9.97 1.12
CA GLY A 406 42.12 -8.55 1.06
C GLY A 406 41.41 -7.82 -0.09
N VAL A 407 40.17 -8.20 -0.41
CA VAL A 407 39.38 -7.68 -1.53
C VAL A 407 38.08 -7.06 -1.01
N ARG A 408 37.61 -6.00 -1.66
CA ARG A 408 36.26 -5.43 -1.48
C ARG A 408 35.65 -5.02 -2.83
N ILE A 409 34.34 -4.82 -2.85
CA ILE A 409 33.65 -4.11 -3.93
C ILE A 409 33.34 -2.71 -3.40
N ASP A 410 34.17 -1.76 -3.81
CA ASP A 410 34.12 -0.35 -3.40
C ASP A 410 33.09 0.44 -4.21
N CYS A 411 32.78 1.66 -3.78
CA CYS A 411 31.85 2.56 -4.45
C CYS A 411 32.48 3.94 -4.67
N THR A 412 32.56 4.38 -5.94
CA THR A 412 32.94 5.76 -6.29
C THR A 412 31.73 6.52 -6.83
N GLU A 413 31.52 7.76 -6.38
CA GLU A 413 30.56 8.67 -7.03
C GLU A 413 31.27 9.39 -8.19
N GLU A 414 30.67 9.33 -9.36
CA GLU A 414 31.20 9.85 -10.62
C GLU A 414 30.21 10.81 -11.30
N MET A 415 30.70 11.64 -12.22
CA MET A 415 29.89 12.67 -12.89
C MET A 415 29.77 12.39 -14.40
N HIS A 416 28.56 12.10 -14.88
CA HIS A 416 28.36 11.80 -16.30
C HIS A 416 28.71 13.02 -17.16
N GLN A 417 29.76 12.87 -17.99
CA GLN A 417 30.40 13.97 -18.73
C GLN A 417 29.42 14.87 -19.49
N VAL A 418 28.50 14.29 -20.27
CA VAL A 418 27.48 15.02 -21.07
C VAL A 418 26.22 15.39 -20.29
N LEU A 419 25.73 14.53 -19.39
CA LEU A 419 24.44 14.73 -18.72
C LEU A 419 24.53 15.54 -17.41
N LYS A 420 25.74 15.67 -16.83
CA LYS A 420 26.00 16.29 -15.52
C LYS A 420 25.10 15.74 -14.39
N LYS A 421 24.74 14.45 -14.50
CA LYS A 421 24.12 13.65 -13.43
C LYS A 421 25.20 12.85 -12.72
N ARG A 422 25.12 12.77 -11.39
CA ARG A 422 25.98 11.89 -10.58
C ARG A 422 25.50 10.45 -10.68
N TYR A 423 26.41 9.50 -10.55
CA TYR A 423 26.14 8.06 -10.58
C TYR A 423 27.20 7.31 -9.77
N ASN A 424 26.86 6.14 -9.23
CA ASN A 424 27.79 5.31 -8.47
C ASN A 424 28.40 4.23 -9.38
N ILE A 425 29.71 4.01 -9.28
CA ILE A 425 30.40 2.85 -9.86
C ILE A 425 30.78 1.91 -8.72
N TYR A 426 30.27 0.68 -8.77
CA TYR A 426 30.67 -0.39 -7.87
C TYR A 426 31.78 -1.23 -8.54
N SER A 427 32.94 -1.33 -7.93
CA SER A 427 34.12 -1.96 -8.56
C SER A 427 35.04 -2.68 -7.58
N VAL A 428 35.78 -3.68 -8.04
CA VAL A 428 36.65 -4.49 -7.19
C VAL A 428 37.94 -3.73 -6.84
N ALA A 429 38.16 -3.52 -5.54
CA ALA A 429 39.36 -2.90 -4.99
C ALA A 429 40.12 -3.88 -4.08
N LYS A 430 41.45 -3.72 -3.99
CA LYS A 430 42.27 -4.39 -2.98
C LYS A 430 42.40 -3.53 -1.74
N VAL A 431 42.32 -4.14 -0.57
CA VAL A 431 42.58 -3.50 0.72
C VAL A 431 44.09 -3.42 0.91
N THR A 432 44.67 -2.23 0.76
CA THR A 432 46.07 -1.97 1.10
C THR A 432 46.25 -1.99 2.61
N THR A 433 46.98 -2.98 3.12
CA THR A 433 47.41 -3.04 4.53
C THR A 433 48.42 -1.94 4.80
N GLY A 434 47.94 -0.80 5.30
CA GLY A 434 48.73 0.41 5.52
C GLY A 434 49.65 0.32 6.74
N ASP A 435 50.80 -0.33 6.57
CA ASP A 435 51.95 -0.20 7.47
C ASP A 435 53.05 0.56 6.69
N GLY A 436 52.88 1.88 6.59
CA GLY A 436 53.68 2.75 5.73
C GLY A 436 53.25 4.21 5.86
N LYS A 437 54.20 5.09 6.17
CA LYS A 437 53.96 6.52 6.44
C LYS A 437 53.42 7.25 5.22
N GLU A 438 52.49 8.17 5.42
CA GLU A 438 52.16 9.20 4.43
C GLU A 438 53.34 10.18 4.30
N GLU A 439 54.12 10.09 3.22
CA GLU A 439 54.98 11.21 2.80
C GLU A 439 54.18 12.20 1.95
N SER A 440 53.92 13.37 2.53
CA SER A 440 53.16 14.45 1.90
C SER A 440 53.92 15.09 0.73
N THR A 441 53.67 14.62 -0.49
CA THR A 441 54.16 15.25 -1.73
C THR A 441 53.04 16.02 -2.43
N SER A 442 52.85 17.26 -2.01
CA SER A 442 51.94 18.20 -2.66
C SER A 442 52.44 18.57 -4.06
N SER A 443 51.83 18.01 -5.11
CA SER A 443 52.09 18.38 -6.51
C SER A 443 50.85 18.99 -7.16
N SER A 444 50.67 20.29 -6.96
CA SER A 444 49.74 21.08 -7.76
C SER A 444 50.15 21.05 -9.23
N ASN A 445 49.20 20.81 -10.15
CA ASN A 445 49.36 21.30 -11.52
C ASN A 445 48.02 21.63 -12.19
N HIS A 446 48.07 22.63 -13.07
CA HIS A 446 46.92 23.24 -13.74
C HIS A 446 46.80 22.73 -15.19
N ASN A 447 45.61 22.85 -15.75
CA ASN A 447 45.29 22.89 -17.19
C ASN A 447 45.71 21.69 -18.09
N GLY A 448 44.73 21.10 -18.77
CA GLY A 448 44.98 20.06 -19.77
C GLY A 448 43.72 19.55 -20.46
N THR A 449 42.98 20.42 -21.16
CA THR A 449 41.78 20.03 -21.92
C THR A 449 42.16 19.19 -23.14
N PRO A 450 41.75 17.91 -23.26
CA PRO A 450 41.95 17.15 -24.49
C PRO A 450 40.88 17.58 -25.51
N LYS A 451 41.31 17.89 -26.73
CA LYS A 451 40.41 17.90 -27.89
C LYS A 451 40.43 16.52 -28.53
N LEU A 452 39.28 15.85 -28.58
CA LEU A 452 38.66 15.21 -29.77
C LEU A 452 37.30 14.63 -29.39
#